data_AF-A0AAX4JKX7-F1
#
_entry.id   AF-A0AAX4JKX7-F1
#
_cell.length_a   1.000
_cell.length_b   1.000
_cell.length_c   1.000
_cell.angle_alpha   90.00
_cell.angle_beta   90.00
_cell.angle_gamma   90.00
#
_symmetry.space_group_name_H-M   'P 1'
#
loop_
_entity.id
_entity.type
_entity.pdbx_description
1 polymer ?
#
loop_
_entity_poly.entity_id
_entity_poly.type
_entity_poly.pdbx_seq_one_letter_code
_entity_poly.pdbx_strand_id
1 'polypeptide(L)'
;MSPPAACQESRDELVACLLRTDCVLKSGKTPSECLHHPQELPIQCQHLIARFADCKKGMLDMRRRFRGNHLSETAKASARGEFLNQGTVDIIPDRDPDQDPRRR
;
A
#
# COMPACT_ATOMS: atom_id res chain seq x y z
N MET A 1 -17.39 -14.12 -10.27
CA MET A 1 -16.13 -13.71 -9.62
C MET A 1 -16.49 -12.95 -8.36
N SER A 2 -16.18 -13.51 -7.19
CA SER A 2 -16.39 -12.81 -5.91
C SER A 2 -15.39 -11.66 -5.79
N PRO A 3 -15.78 -10.49 -5.24
CA PRO A 3 -14.84 -9.41 -5.00
C PRO A 3 -13.77 -9.87 -4.00
N PRO A 4 -12.49 -9.49 -4.19
CA PRO A 4 -11.42 -9.86 -3.26
C PRO A 4 -11.74 -9.34 -1.86
N ALA A 5 -11.30 -10.08 -0.84
CA ALA A 5 -11.46 -9.67 0.55
C ALA A 5 -10.80 -8.30 0.77
N ALA A 6 -11.37 -7.49 1.67
CA ALA A 6 -10.77 -6.22 2.05
C ALA A 6 -9.33 -6.43 2.55
N CYS A 7 -8.39 -5.61 2.06
CA CYS A 7 -6.94 -5.69 2.30
C CYS A 7 -6.21 -6.90 1.67
N GLN A 8 -6.85 -7.67 0.77
CA GLN A 8 -6.20 -8.80 0.11
C GLN A 8 -4.97 -8.35 -0.70
N GLU A 9 -5.09 -7.30 -1.51
CA GLU A 9 -3.98 -6.80 -2.33
C GLU A 9 -2.77 -6.37 -1.49
N SER A 10 -2.99 -5.62 -0.40
CA SER A 10 -1.90 -5.18 0.47
C SER A 10 -1.27 -6.34 1.25
N ARG A 11 -2.04 -7.39 1.56
CA ARG A 11 -1.51 -8.62 2.15
C ARG A 11 -0.61 -9.35 1.16
N ASP A 12 -1.07 -9.53 -0.08
CA ASP A 12 -0.34 -10.29 -1.09
C ASP A 12 0.98 -9.58 -1.45
N GLU A 13 0.95 -8.25 -1.56
CA GLU A 13 2.14 -7.43 -1.78
C GLU A 13 3.14 -7.53 -0.62
N LEU A 14 2.65 -7.50 0.63
CA LEU A 14 3.48 -7.67 1.82
C LEU A 14 4.14 -9.07 1.85
N VAL A 15 3.37 -10.12 1.59
CA VAL A 15 3.91 -11.50 1.56
C VAL A 15 4.96 -11.63 0.46
N ALA A 16 4.70 -11.12 -0.74
CA ALA A 16 5.67 -11.12 -1.83
C ALA A 16 6.94 -10.33 -1.51
N CYS A 17 6.85 -9.28 -0.69
CA CYS A 17 8.02 -8.57 -0.18
C CYS A 17 8.83 -9.46 0.78
N LEU A 18 8.17 -10.03 1.80
CA LEU A 18 8.82 -10.83 2.83
C LEU A 18 9.54 -12.07 2.28
N LEU A 19 8.93 -12.76 1.30
CA LEU A 19 9.53 -13.94 0.65
C LEU A 19 10.87 -13.65 -0.05
N ARG A 20 11.14 -12.39 -0.40
CA ARG A 20 12.40 -11.96 -1.04
C ARG A 20 13.46 -11.47 -0.04
N THR A 21 13.11 -11.37 1.24
CA THR A 21 14.02 -10.85 2.26
C THR A 21 14.91 -11.92 2.84
N ASP A 22 16.06 -11.49 3.37
CA ASP A 22 17.02 -12.35 4.07
C ASP A 22 16.41 -13.08 5.27
N CYS A 23 15.40 -12.50 5.93
CA CYS A 23 14.72 -13.14 7.05
C CYS A 23 14.08 -14.49 6.65
N VAL A 24 13.48 -14.56 5.46
CA VAL A 24 12.88 -15.81 4.95
C VAL A 24 13.92 -16.67 4.25
N LEU A 25 14.74 -16.06 3.38
CA LEU A 25 15.67 -16.79 2.52
C LEU A 25 16.90 -17.35 3.26
N LYS A 26 17.46 -16.60 4.21
CA LYS A 26 18.68 -16.99 4.94
C LYS A 26 18.36 -17.64 6.28
N SER A 27 17.45 -17.04 7.04
CA SER A 27 17.10 -17.55 8.39
C SER A 27 16.05 -18.65 8.37
N GLY A 28 15.38 -18.90 7.23
CA GLY A 28 14.35 -19.94 7.10
C GLY A 28 13.09 -19.67 7.93
N LYS A 29 12.90 -18.43 8.39
CA LYS A 29 11.75 -18.04 9.22
C LYS A 29 10.51 -17.89 8.34
N THR A 30 9.35 -18.12 8.95
CA THR A 30 8.07 -17.83 8.30
C THR A 30 7.88 -16.32 8.13
N PRO A 31 7.14 -15.86 7.11
CA PRO A 31 6.84 -14.43 6.95
C PRO A 31 6.20 -13.81 8.19
N SER A 32 5.38 -14.58 8.94
CA SER A 32 4.80 -14.14 10.20
C SER A 32 5.85 -13.90 11.29
N GLU A 33 6.88 -14.73 11.39
CA GLU A 33 7.96 -14.54 12.34
C GLU A 33 8.81 -13.30 12.00
N CYS A 34 9.01 -13.04 10.70
CA CYS A 34 9.73 -11.86 10.23
C CYS A 34 9.05 -10.53 10.61
N LEU A 35 7.74 -10.54 10.90
CA LEU A 35 7.01 -9.35 11.35
C LEU A 35 7.33 -8.94 12.80
N HIS A 36 7.96 -9.79 13.61
CA HIS A 36 8.35 -9.43 14.98
C HIS A 36 9.54 -8.46 15.04
N HIS A 37 10.35 -8.41 13.98
CA HIS A 37 11.54 -7.56 13.89
C HIS A 37 11.50 -6.69 12.62
N PRO A 38 10.50 -5.80 12.48
CA PRO A 38 10.30 -5.03 11.25
C PRO A 38 11.48 -4.10 10.92
N GLN A 39 12.25 -3.67 11.91
CA GLN A 39 13.45 -2.85 11.73
C GLN A 39 14.58 -3.55 10.94
N GLU A 40 14.62 -4.89 10.93
CA GLU A 40 15.62 -5.67 10.17
C GLU A 40 15.20 -5.88 8.71
N LEU A 41 13.94 -5.56 8.38
CA LEU A 41 13.43 -5.70 7.02
C LEU A 41 13.81 -4.49 6.15
N PRO A 42 13.93 -4.67 4.82
CA PRO A 42 14.13 -3.56 3.91
C PRO A 42 13.02 -2.51 4.04
N ILE A 43 13.38 -1.25 3.79
CA ILE A 43 12.46 -0.10 3.91
C ILE A 43 11.16 -0.28 3.12
N GLN A 44 11.23 -0.95 1.96
CA GLN A 44 10.05 -1.26 1.15
C GLN A 44 9.06 -2.17 1.90
N CYS A 45 9.54 -3.24 2.54
CA CYS A 45 8.67 -4.13 3.30
C CYS A 45 8.12 -3.42 4.55
N GLN A 46 8.88 -2.53 5.19
CA GLN A 46 8.38 -1.72 6.31
C GLN A 46 7.19 -0.83 5.90
N HIS A 47 7.27 -0.20 4.72
CA HIS A 47 6.15 0.57 4.18
C HIS A 47 4.91 -0.31 3.92
N LEU A 48 5.10 -1.52 3.40
CA LEU A 48 4.01 -2.47 3.18
C LEU A 48 3.38 -2.97 4.49
N ILE A 49 4.17 -3.15 5.54
CA ILE A 49 3.67 -3.47 6.89
C ILE A 49 2.76 -2.35 7.39
N ALA A 50 3.21 -1.09 7.27
CA ALA A 50 2.40 0.07 7.67
C ALA A 50 1.10 0.15 6.86
N ARG A 51 1.18 -0.01 5.52
CA ARG A 51 0.02 -0.03 4.62
C ARG A 51 -0.99 -1.11 4.99
N PHE A 52 -0.53 -2.33 5.27
CA PHE A 52 -1.41 -3.43 5.67
C PHE A 52 -2.05 -3.18 7.05
N ALA A 53 -1.27 -2.66 8.01
CA ALA A 53 -1.78 -2.30 9.33
C ALA A 53 -2.86 -1.22 9.25
N ASP A 54 -2.65 -0.19 8.43
CA ASP A 54 -3.62 0.89 8.24
C ASP A 54 -4.89 0.44 7.52
N CYS A 55 -4.76 -0.50 6.58
CA CYS A 55 -5.92 -1.14 5.95
C CYS A 55 -6.76 -1.90 6.99
N LYS A 56 -6.12 -2.74 7.81
CA LYS A 56 -6.80 -3.49 8.87
C LYS A 56 -7.45 -2.57 9.92
N LYS A 57 -6.77 -1.49 10.32
CA LYS A 57 -7.36 -0.45 11.18
C LYS A 57 -8.57 0.20 10.53
N GLY A 58 -8.51 0.49 9.22
CA GLY A 58 -9.63 1.02 8.45
C GLY A 58 -10.84 0.09 8.38
N MET A 59 -10.64 -1.23 8.43
CA MET A 59 -11.73 -2.20 8.52
C MET A 59 -12.39 -2.19 9.90
N LEU A 60 -11.66 -1.95 10.98
CA LEU A 60 -12.21 -1.93 12.34
C LEU A 60 -12.89 -0.59 12.67
N ASP A 61 -12.37 0.51 12.14
CA ASP A 61 -12.91 1.85 12.34
C ASP A 61 -14.15 2.12 11.46
N MET A 62 -15.34 2.14 12.09
CA MET A 62 -16.61 2.42 11.43
C MET A 62 -16.63 3.77 10.70
N ARG A 63 -15.91 4.80 11.19
CA ARG A 63 -15.84 6.11 10.51
C ARG A 63 -15.05 6.04 9.20
N ARG A 64 -14.09 5.12 9.11
CA ARG A 64 -13.25 4.92 7.91
C ARG A 64 -13.89 4.01 6.87
N ARG A 65 -14.86 3.17 7.25
CA ARG A 65 -15.61 2.31 6.33
C ARG A 65 -16.37 3.10 5.26
N PHE A 66 -17.03 4.19 5.66
CA PHE A 66 -17.83 5.02 4.74
C PHE A 66 -16.98 5.99 3.89
N ARG A 67 -15.74 6.28 4.30
CA ARG A 67 -14.87 7.28 3.64
C ARG A 67 -13.75 6.67 2.78
N GLY A 68 -13.76 5.35 2.55
CA GLY A 68 -12.92 4.74 1.51
C GLY A 68 -11.46 4.47 1.87
N ASN A 69 -11.10 4.32 3.15
CA ASN A 69 -9.71 4.04 3.54
C ASN A 69 -9.24 2.59 3.29
N HIS A 70 -10.11 1.74 2.72
CA HIS A 70 -9.84 0.31 2.48
C HIS A 70 -9.78 -0.05 0.99
N LEU A 71 -10.10 0.89 0.11
CA LEU A 71 -10.07 0.66 -1.32
C LEU A 71 -8.62 0.76 -1.78
N SER A 72 -8.13 -0.26 -2.49
CA SER A 72 -6.91 -0.15 -3.27
C SER A 72 -7.00 1.00 -4.27
N GLU A 73 -5.87 1.52 -4.74
CA GLU A 73 -5.89 2.61 -5.74
C GLU A 73 -6.69 2.21 -6.99
N THR A 74 -6.63 0.94 -7.38
CA THR A 74 -7.47 0.33 -8.41
C THR A 74 -8.96 0.40 -8.06
N ALA A 75 -9.34 0.09 -6.82
CA ALA A 75 -10.73 0.18 -6.37
C ALA A 75 -11.21 1.64 -6.20
N LYS A 76 -10.32 2.57 -5.80
CA LYS A 76 -10.61 4.01 -5.75
C LYS A 76 -10.81 4.59 -7.15
N ALA A 77 -9.94 4.22 -8.10
CA ALA A 77 -10.05 4.61 -9.50
C ALA A 77 -11.35 4.08 -10.12
N SER A 78 -11.68 2.80 -9.86
CA SER A 78 -12.96 2.21 -10.27
C SER A 78 -14.17 2.95 -9.68
N ALA A 79 -14.11 3.37 -8.41
CA ALA A 79 -15.17 4.16 -7.77
C ALA A 79 -15.28 5.59 -8.33
N ARG A 80 -14.18 6.16 -8.83
CA ARG A 80 -14.14 7.47 -9.50
C ARG A 80 -14.49 7.41 -10.99
N GLY A 81 -14.62 6.21 -11.57
CA GLY A 81 -14.81 6.04 -13.02
C GLY A 81 -13.53 6.28 -13.84
N GLU A 82 -12.36 6.29 -13.20
CA GLU A 82 -11.06 6.42 -13.85
C GLU A 82 -10.52 5.04 -14.24
N PHE A 83 -10.40 4.79 -15.55
CA PHE A 83 -9.67 3.64 -16.07
C PHE A 83 -8.17 3.91 -15.97
N LEU A 84 -7.52 3.45 -14.89
CA LEU A 84 -6.06 3.47 -14.81
C LEU A 84 -5.50 2.42 -15.75
N ASN A 85 -5.03 2.83 -16.93
CA ASN A 85 -4.11 2.01 -17.71
C ASN A 85 -2.83 1.84 -16.89
N GLN A 86 -2.54 0.60 -16.52
CA GLN A 86 -1.37 0.23 -15.73
C GLN A 86 -0.10 0.55 -16.53
N GLY A 87 0.54 1.70 -16.30
CA GLY A 87 1.65 2.10 -17.17
C GLY A 87 2.45 3.37 -16.92
N THR A 88 2.18 4.21 -15.91
CA THR A 88 3.09 5.33 -15.59
C THR A 88 3.27 5.48 -14.08
N VAL A 89 4.51 5.26 -13.61
CA VAL A 89 4.98 5.92 -12.39
C VAL A 89 5.28 7.35 -12.82
N ASP A 90 4.36 8.26 -12.56
CA ASP A 90 4.63 9.68 -12.76
C ASP A 90 5.68 10.11 -11.72
N ILE A 91 6.93 10.18 -12.17
CA ILE A 91 7.96 10.97 -11.50
C ILE A 91 7.46 12.41 -11.56
N ILE A 92 6.88 12.90 -10.47
CA ILE A 92 6.47 14.29 -10.34
C ILE A 92 7.75 15.13 -10.39
N PRO A 93 7.98 15.96 -11.43
CA PRO A 93 9.08 16.92 -11.38
C PRO A 93 8.77 17.97 -10.31
N ASP A 94 9.79 18.39 -9.56
CA ASP A 94 9.69 19.48 -8.57
C ASP A 94 8.91 20.67 -9.14
N ARG A 95 7.86 21.08 -8.42
CA ARG A 95 6.98 22.17 -8.82
C ARG A 95 7.68 23.50 -8.57
N ASP A 96 8.08 24.18 -9.65
CA ASP A 96 8.69 25.51 -9.61
C ASP A 96 7.74 26.53 -8.93
N PRO A 97 8.14 27.22 -7.85
CA PRO A 97 7.24 28.07 -7.06
C PRO A 97 6.84 29.39 -7.74
N ASP A 98 7.40 29.71 -8.91
CA ASP A 98 7.17 30.99 -9.61
C ASP A 98 5.89 31.01 -10.48
N GLN A 99 5.26 29.86 -10.76
CA GLN A 99 4.05 29.76 -11.60
C GLN A 99 2.73 29.57 -10.81
N ASP A 100 2.50 30.32 -9.73
CA ASP A 100 1.15 30.39 -9.12
C ASP A 100 0.35 31.58 -9.71
N PRO A 101 -0.66 31.35 -10.55
CA PRO A 101 -1.49 32.42 -11.13
C PRO A 101 -2.39 33.13 -10.11
N ARG A 102 -2.39 32.70 -8.83
CA ARG A 102 -3.12 33.37 -7.74
C ARG A 102 -2.30 34.46 -7.03
N ARG A 103 -1.09 34.77 -7.48
CA ARG A 103 -0.35 36.00 -7.12
C ARG A 103 -0.64 37.12 -8.12
N ARG A 104 -1.91 37.52 -8.26
CA ARG A 104 -2.28 38.78 -8.89
C ARG A 104 -3.36 39.49 -8.08
#